data_AF-A0AAI8ISJ5-F1
#
_entry.id   AF-A0AAI8ISJ5-F1
#
_cell.length_a   1.000
_cell.length_b   1.000
_cell.length_c   1.000
_cell.angle_alpha   90.00
_cell.angle_beta   90.00
_cell.angle_gamma   90.00
#
_symmetry.space_group_name_H-M   'P 1'
#
loop_
_entity.id
_entity.type
_entity.pdbx_description
1 polymer ?
#
loop_
_entity_poly.entity_id
_entity_poly.type
_entity_poly.pdbx_seq_one_letter_code
_entity_poly.pdbx_strand_id
1 'polypeptide(L)'
;MKRINERAWEVFGIYGRVCENCSGAIALSLLQALAMFGCLEKREAGGLTLYCILTFIAVVATIGFFASLISIGRTIHIQSEGHKVAEFLISCAFYPVVIGILLSALATLQSI
;
A
#
# COMPACT_ATOMS: atom_id res chain seq x y z
N MET A 1 16.60 0.60 -31.96
CA MET A 1 16.66 -0.44 -30.92
C MET A 1 17.52 -0.04 -29.71
N LYS A 2 18.81 0.34 -29.86
CA LYS A 2 19.68 0.75 -28.72
C LYS A 2 19.07 1.81 -27.78
N ARG A 3 18.58 2.93 -28.33
CA ARG A 3 17.97 4.04 -27.55
C ARG A 3 16.70 3.67 -26.77
N ILE A 4 15.95 2.67 -27.23
CA ILE A 4 14.73 2.20 -26.56
C ILE A 4 15.10 1.31 -25.38
N ASN A 5 16.14 0.48 -25.55
CA ASN A 5 16.66 -0.38 -24.51
C ASN A 5 17.28 0.42 -23.36
N GLU A 6 18.01 1.51 -23.65
CA GLU A 6 18.56 2.42 -22.64
C GLU A 6 17.46 3.09 -21.81
N ARG A 7 16.40 3.59 -22.46
CA ARG A 7 15.24 4.18 -21.75
C ARG A 7 14.48 3.15 -20.92
N ALA A 8 14.34 1.92 -21.41
CA ALA A 8 13.72 0.85 -20.64
C ALA A 8 14.53 0.51 -19.39
N TRP A 9 15.85 0.39 -19.52
CA TRP A 9 16.77 0.16 -18.40
C TRP A 9 16.72 1.27 -17.35
N GLU A 10 16.60 2.53 -17.78
CA GLU A 10 16.43 3.67 -16.89
C GLU A 10 15.12 3.58 -16.09
N VAL A 11 13.99 3.23 -16.75
CA VAL A 11 12.69 3.03 -16.09
C VAL A 11 12.74 1.86 -15.10
N PHE A 12 13.36 0.73 -15.46
CA PHE A 12 13.53 -0.40 -14.54
C PHE A 12 14.43 -0.05 -13.35
N GLY A 13 15.45 0.77 -13.55
CA GLY A 13 16.30 1.28 -12.47
C GLY A 13 15.53 2.16 -11.48
N ILE A 14 14.71 3.09 -11.99
CA ILE A 14 13.84 3.93 -11.15
C ILE A 14 12.81 3.06 -10.41
N TYR A 15 12.18 2.11 -11.10
CA TYR A 15 11.23 1.18 -10.49
C TYR A 15 11.86 0.37 -9.34
N GLY A 16 13.06 -0.18 -9.55
CA GLY A 16 13.78 -0.92 -8.50
C GLY A 16 14.04 -0.07 -7.24
N ARG A 17 14.46 1.18 -7.43
CA ARG A 17 14.70 2.13 -6.33
C ARG A 17 13.42 2.52 -5.60
N VAL A 18 12.31 2.68 -6.32
CA VAL A 18 10.99 2.90 -5.74
C VAL A 18 10.57 1.66 -4.93
N CYS A 19 10.73 0.45 -5.45
CA CYS A 19 10.39 -0.78 -4.75
C CYS A 19 11.18 -0.95 -3.44
N GLU A 20 12.49 -0.73 -3.47
CA GLU A 20 13.34 -0.81 -2.29
C GLU A 20 12.90 0.18 -1.21
N ASN A 21 12.68 1.44 -1.59
CA ASN A 21 12.27 2.49 -0.67
C ASN A 21 10.82 2.36 -0.17
N CYS A 22 9.92 1.78 -0.98
CA CYS A 22 8.51 1.63 -0.63
C CYS A 22 8.19 0.30 0.06
N SER A 23 9.09 -0.68 0.04
CA SER A 23 8.87 -2.04 0.59
C SER A 23 8.34 -2.02 2.03
N GLY A 24 8.95 -1.22 2.91
CA GLY A 24 8.49 -1.05 4.29
C GLY A 24 7.11 -0.41 4.40
N ALA A 25 6.82 0.60 3.57
CA ALA A 25 5.51 1.26 3.55
C ALA A 25 4.41 0.32 3.02
N ILE A 26 4.72 -0.54 2.06
CA ILE A 26 3.82 -1.58 1.54
C ILE A 26 3.54 -2.65 2.60
N ALA A 27 4.58 -3.11 3.31
CA ALA A 27 4.41 -4.09 4.39
C ALA A 27 3.56 -3.50 5.54
N LEU A 28 3.82 -2.25 5.91
CA LEU A 28 3.01 -1.54 6.91
C LEU A 28 1.56 -1.37 6.44
N SER A 29 1.31 -1.00 5.18
CA SER A 29 -0.06 -0.84 4.70
C SER A 29 -0.83 -2.18 4.72
N LEU A 30 -0.18 -3.30 4.38
CA LEU A 30 -0.74 -4.65 4.57
C LEU A 30 -1.13 -4.94 6.02
N LEU A 31 -0.21 -4.69 6.96
CA LEU A 31 -0.46 -4.91 8.39
C LEU A 31 -1.60 -4.02 8.92
N GLN A 32 -1.64 -2.75 8.50
CA GLN A 32 -2.71 -1.83 8.89
C GLN A 32 -4.06 -2.27 8.31
N ALA A 33 -4.10 -2.74 7.06
CA ALA A 33 -5.32 -3.27 6.46
C ALA A 33 -5.82 -4.52 7.20
N LEU A 34 -4.93 -5.47 7.53
CA LEU A 34 -5.26 -6.66 8.31
C LEU A 34 -5.77 -6.31 9.72
N ALA A 35 -5.10 -5.37 10.40
CA ALA A 35 -5.51 -4.91 11.72
C ALA A 35 -6.90 -4.24 11.69
N MET A 36 -7.15 -3.39 10.69
CA MET A 36 -8.45 -2.76 10.48
C MET A 36 -9.54 -3.81 10.27
N PHE A 37 -9.34 -4.72 9.32
CA PHE A 37 -10.34 -5.76 9.00
C PHE A 37 -10.59 -6.70 10.17
N GLY A 38 -9.54 -7.17 10.86
CA GLY A 38 -9.69 -8.03 12.03
C GLY A 38 -10.39 -7.35 13.21
N CYS A 39 -10.19 -6.05 13.40
CA CYS A 39 -10.92 -5.29 14.40
C CYS A 39 -12.41 -5.12 14.02
N LEU A 40 -12.69 -4.87 12.73
CA LEU A 40 -14.07 -4.71 12.25
C LEU A 40 -14.87 -6.01 12.34
N GLU A 41 -14.27 -7.17 12.09
CA GLU A 41 -14.96 -8.46 12.28
C GLU A 41 -15.24 -8.74 13.76
N LYS A 42 -14.26 -8.54 14.64
CA LYS A 42 -14.38 -8.94 16.04
C LYS A 42 -15.19 -7.96 16.89
N ARG A 43 -15.42 -6.73 16.43
CA ARG A 43 -16.13 -5.71 17.23
C ARG A 43 -17.58 -6.06 17.50
N GLU A 44 -18.25 -6.79 16.61
CA GLU A 44 -19.67 -7.13 16.76
C GLU A 44 -19.93 -8.29 17.71
N ALA A 45 -18.90 -9.12 17.96
CA ALA A 45 -18.97 -10.24 18.90
C ALA A 45 -18.76 -9.81 20.38
N GLY A 46 -18.35 -8.57 20.61
CA GLY A 46 -18.03 -8.06 21.95
C GLY A 46 -19.07 -7.07 22.49
N GLY A 47 -19.19 -6.99 23.82
CA GLY A 47 -19.99 -5.94 24.47
C GLY A 47 -19.47 -4.52 24.17
N LEU A 48 -20.22 -3.50 24.61
CA LEU A 48 -20.00 -2.08 24.28
C LEU A 48 -18.54 -1.61 24.42
N THR A 49 -17.85 -2.01 25.49
CA THR A 49 -16.44 -1.64 25.74
C THR A 49 -15.50 -2.20 24.67
N LEU A 50 -15.69 -3.46 24.27
CA LEU A 50 -14.87 -4.10 23.24
C LEU A 50 -15.13 -3.47 21.87
N TYR A 51 -16.39 -3.14 21.58
CA TYR A 51 -16.78 -2.45 20.36
C TYR A 51 -16.08 -1.09 20.22
N CYS A 52 -16.06 -0.28 21.28
CA CYS A 52 -15.41 1.03 21.28
C CYS A 52 -13.88 0.93 21.08
N ILE A 53 -13.22 0.01 21.78
CA ILE A 53 -11.77 -0.18 21.68
C ILE A 53 -11.38 -0.65 20.27
N LEU A 54 -12.07 -1.67 19.76
CA LEU A 54 -11.78 -2.22 18.42
C LEU A 54 -12.10 -1.22 17.32
N THR A 55 -13.16 -0.41 17.47
CA THR A 55 -13.46 0.67 16.53
C THR A 55 -12.37 1.74 16.54
N PHE A 56 -11.85 2.12 17.72
CA PHE A 56 -10.74 3.07 17.81
C PHE A 56 -9.47 2.55 17.12
N ILE A 57 -9.09 1.29 17.37
CA ILE A 57 -7.94 0.66 16.72
C ILE A 57 -8.14 0.59 15.20
N ALA A 58 -9.34 0.22 14.74
CA ALA A 58 -9.66 0.19 13.32
C ALA A 58 -9.50 1.57 12.67
N VAL A 59 -9.96 2.65 13.31
CA VAL A 59 -9.81 4.02 12.80
C VAL A 59 -8.33 4.42 12.72
N VAL A 60 -7.54 4.15 13.76
CA VAL A 60 -6.09 4.42 13.74
C VAL A 60 -5.40 3.64 12.63
N ALA A 61 -5.78 2.38 12.43
CA ALA A 61 -5.23 1.55 11.37
C ALA A 61 -5.59 2.06 9.98
N THR A 62 -6.83 2.53 9.77
CA THR A 62 -7.24 3.19 8.52
C THR A 62 -6.40 4.42 8.22
N ILE A 63 -6.16 5.28 9.21
CA ILE A 63 -5.30 6.47 9.06
C ILE A 63 -3.87 6.03 8.68
N GLY A 64 -3.32 5.03 9.37
CA GLY A 64 -2.00 4.48 9.08
C GLY A 64 -1.89 3.92 7.65
N PHE A 65 -2.91 3.19 7.19
CA PHE A 65 -3.00 2.66 5.84
C PHE A 65 -2.92 3.79 4.79
N PHE A 66 -3.76 4.82 4.91
CA PHE A 66 -3.74 5.95 3.98
C PHE A 66 -2.44 6.75 4.06
N ALA A 67 -1.86 6.92 5.25
CA ALA A 67 -0.56 7.59 5.41
C ALA A 67 0.56 6.81 4.67
N SER A 68 0.58 5.49 4.77
CA SER A 68 1.51 4.64 4.01
C SER A 68 1.30 4.78 2.49
N LEU A 69 0.06 4.84 2.02
CA LEU A 69 -0.24 5.05 0.60
C LEU A 69 0.25 6.41 0.08
N ILE A 70 0.01 7.47 0.84
CA ILE A 70 0.48 8.82 0.48
C ILE A 70 2.02 8.85 0.48
N SER A 71 2.66 8.17 1.43
CA SER A 71 4.12 8.05 1.47
C SER A 71 4.67 7.33 0.23
N ILE A 72 4.05 6.23 -0.19
CA ILE A 72 4.43 5.52 -1.43
C ILE A 72 4.26 6.43 -2.64
N GLY A 73 3.12 7.12 -2.76
CA GLY A 73 2.86 8.07 -3.85
C GLY A 73 3.90 9.19 -3.91
N ARG A 74 4.28 9.76 -2.76
CA ARG A 74 5.36 10.75 -2.67
C ARG A 74 6.71 10.17 -3.09
N THR A 75 7.05 8.95 -2.68
CA THR A 75 8.30 8.30 -3.09
C THR A 75 8.34 8.05 -4.60
N ILE A 76 7.23 7.64 -5.20
CA ILE A 76 7.12 7.48 -6.66
C ILE A 76 7.35 8.83 -7.36
N HIS A 77 6.71 9.89 -6.89
CA HIS A 77 6.85 11.23 -7.46
C HIS A 77 8.28 11.77 -7.37
N ILE A 78 8.90 11.67 -6.18
CA ILE A 78 10.28 12.14 -5.93
C ILE A 78 11.30 11.35 -6.76
N GLN A 79 11.18 10.02 -6.80
CA GLN A 79 12.14 9.18 -7.53
C GLN A 79 11.96 9.23 -9.05
N SER A 80 10.78 9.68 -9.52
CA SER A 80 10.47 9.80 -10.95
C SER A 80 10.51 11.25 -11.45
N GLU A 81 10.98 12.19 -10.63
CA GLU A 81 11.01 13.61 -10.95
C GLU A 81 11.81 13.86 -12.25
N GLY A 82 11.18 14.54 -13.22
CA GLY A 82 11.73 14.74 -14.57
C GLY A 82 11.39 13.65 -15.60
N HIS A 83 10.86 12.49 -15.18
CA HIS A 83 10.50 11.35 -16.04
C HIS A 83 9.00 11.02 -15.98
N LYS A 84 8.14 11.92 -16.49
CA LYS A 84 6.66 11.81 -16.46
C LYS A 84 6.08 10.47 -16.95
N VAL A 85 6.69 9.87 -17.97
CA VAL A 85 6.25 8.57 -18.51
C VAL A 85 6.61 7.42 -17.56
N ALA A 86 7.77 7.50 -16.90
CA ALA A 86 8.17 6.52 -15.89
C ALA A 86 7.28 6.63 -14.66
N GLU A 87 6.98 7.85 -14.21
CA GLU A 87 6.08 8.11 -13.09
C GLU A 87 4.68 7.50 -13.32
N PHE A 88 4.11 7.67 -14.51
CA PHE A 88 2.82 7.08 -14.88
C PHE A 88 2.88 5.55 -14.89
N LEU A 89 3.89 4.95 -15.53
CA LEU A 89 4.06 3.49 -15.58
C LEU A 89 4.23 2.87 -14.19
N ILE A 90 5.03 3.51 -13.32
CA ILE A 90 5.27 3.05 -11.96
C ILE A 90 3.99 3.22 -11.11
N SER A 91 3.28 4.33 -11.27
CA SER A 91 1.99 4.55 -10.59
C SER A 91 0.95 3.51 -11.02
N CYS A 92 0.86 3.19 -12.31
CA CYS A 92 0.01 2.13 -12.84
C CYS A 92 0.39 0.74 -12.33
N ALA A 93 1.65 0.49 -11.96
CA ALA A 93 2.06 -0.76 -11.34
C ALA A 93 1.74 -0.80 -9.84
N PHE A 94 1.85 0.33 -9.13
CA PHE A 94 1.68 0.40 -7.67
C PHE A 94 0.21 0.55 -7.22
N TYR A 95 -0.64 1.26 -7.95
CA TYR A 95 -2.06 1.39 -7.58
C TYR A 95 -2.83 0.06 -7.55
N PRO A 96 -2.64 -0.87 -8.51
CA PRO A 96 -3.22 -2.21 -8.44
C PRO A 96 -2.72 -3.02 -7.23
N VAL A 97 -1.49 -2.78 -6.78
CA VAL A 97 -0.95 -3.42 -5.57
C VAL A 97 -1.78 -2.99 -4.36
N VAL A 98 -2.22 -1.74 -4.26
CA VAL A 98 -3.11 -1.28 -3.18
C VAL A 98 -4.44 -2.04 -3.16
N ILE A 99 -5.04 -2.26 -4.33
CA ILE A 99 -6.26 -3.06 -4.47
C ILE A 99 -5.97 -4.52 -4.07
N GLY A 100 -4.84 -5.07 -4.51
CA GLY A 100 -4.38 -6.40 -4.14
C GLY A 100 -4.16 -6.57 -2.63
N ILE A 101 -3.66 -5.53 -1.94
CA ILE A 101 -3.49 -5.52 -0.49
C ILE A 101 -4.84 -5.61 0.21
N LEU A 102 -5.82 -4.81 -0.21
CA LEU A 102 -7.17 -4.84 0.35
C LEU A 102 -7.85 -6.20 0.12
N LEU A 103 -7.76 -6.75 -1.09
CA LEU A 103 -8.31 -8.07 -1.42
C LEU A 103 -7.61 -9.20 -0.65
N SER A 104 -6.28 -9.13 -0.52
CA SER A 104 -5.49 -10.12 0.22
C SER A 104 -5.79 -10.06 1.71
N ALA A 105 -5.95 -8.87 2.28
CA ALA A 105 -6.33 -8.70 3.67
C ALA A 105 -7.73 -9.28 3.94
N LEU A 106 -8.70 -9.02 3.05
CA LEU A 106 -10.03 -9.63 3.10
C LEU A 106 -9.98 -11.16 3.01
N ALA A 107 -9.26 -11.70 2.03
CA ALA A 107 -9.14 -13.15 1.83
C ALA A 107 -8.45 -13.85 3.01
N THR A 108 -7.41 -13.22 3.58
CA THR A 108 -6.70 -13.75 4.76
C THR A 108 -7.64 -13.87 5.96
N LEU A 109 -8.49 -12.86 6.15
CA LEU A 109 -9.49 -12.86 7.22
C LEU A 109 -10.52 -13.99 7.06
N GLN A 110 -11.05 -14.18 5.84
CA GLN A 110 -12.01 -15.24 5.54
C GLN A 110 -11.42 -16.65 5.61
N SER A 111 -10.09 -16.78 5.48
CA SER A 111 -9.39 -18.07 5.53
C SER A 111 -9.07 -18.57 6.95
N ILE A 112 -9.27 -17.72 7.96
CA ILE A 112 -9.03 -18.00 9.39
C ILE A 112 -10.36 -18.24 10.08
#